data_AF-A0A4R2PK59-F1
#
_entry.id   AF-A0A4R2PK59-F1
#
_cell.length_a   1.000
_cell.length_b   1.000
_cell.length_c   1.000
_cell.angle_alpha   90.00
_cell.angle_beta   90.00
_cell.angle_gamma   90.00
#
_symmetry.space_group_name_H-M   'P 1'
#
loop_
_entity.id
_entity.type
_entity.pdbx_description
1 polymer ?
#
loop_
_entity_poly.entity_id
_entity_poly.type
_entity_poly.pdbx_seq_one_letter_code
_entity_poly.pdbx_strand_id
1 'polypeptide(L)'
;MAHNDPDRAKRLAQLNAGLPGPAYRPLSEADARARVDLFDLAVRGFEVWQSLTGGGKSVRRRDFRPERFGSLLPHMALMVFEASPPDFFYKVFGEDQAMNVGFDLTGRRMSELVDGNVTDTAAGQALMTVLRWGRPHFLELEFTNANGVGKLAACAMLPLADDAGVEVCEVLSIARFVTVPVDRKRDPTRGERPPANGSM
;
A
#
# COMPACT_ATOMS: atom_id res chain seq x y z
N MET A 1 11.62 -23.38 15.55
CA MET A 1 10.45 -23.37 16.45
C MET A 1 10.00 -21.92 16.60
N ALA A 2 8.90 -21.54 15.93
CA ALA A 2 8.36 -20.18 16.07
C ALA A 2 7.74 -20.02 17.46
N HIS A 3 8.23 -19.07 18.24
CA HIS A 3 7.67 -18.75 19.55
C HIS A 3 6.24 -18.23 19.38
N ASN A 4 5.27 -18.91 19.99
CA ASN A 4 3.87 -18.54 19.95
C ASN A 4 3.66 -17.40 20.97
N ASP A 5 3.97 -16.17 20.54
CA ASP A 5 3.83 -14.95 21.35
C ASP A 5 2.33 -14.57 21.43
N PRO A 6 1.67 -14.72 22.60
CA PRO A 6 0.25 -14.41 22.75
C PRO A 6 -0.05 -12.91 22.58
N ASP A 7 0.92 -12.02 22.79
CA ASP A 7 0.76 -10.59 22.52
C ASP A 7 0.77 -10.28 21.02
N ARG A 8 1.20 -11.22 20.18
CA ARG A 8 1.18 -11.10 18.73
C ARG A 8 -0.23 -11.18 18.17
N ALA A 9 -1.05 -12.12 18.64
CA ALA A 9 -2.45 -12.22 18.22
C ALA A 9 -3.24 -10.95 18.59
N LYS A 10 -2.93 -10.37 19.76
CA LYS A 10 -3.51 -9.10 20.22
C LYS A 10 -3.05 -7.90 19.37
N ARG A 11 -1.78 -7.85 18.97
CA ARG A 11 -1.23 -6.83 18.06
C ARG A 11 -1.83 -6.90 16.65
N LEU A 12 -2.05 -8.11 16.13
CA LEU A 12 -2.75 -8.33 14.85
C LEU A 12 -4.22 -7.91 14.94
N ALA A 13 -4.91 -8.26 16.03
CA ALA A 13 -6.27 -7.79 16.28
C ALA A 13 -6.37 -6.26 16.42
N GLN A 14 -5.30 -5.57 16.84
CA GLN A 14 -5.26 -4.09 16.92
C GLN A 14 -5.05 -3.41 15.56
N LEU A 15 -4.46 -4.08 14.56
CA LEU A 15 -4.54 -3.62 13.17
C LEU A 15 -5.99 -3.65 12.66
N ASN A 16 -6.84 -4.51 13.25
CA ASN A 16 -8.21 -4.79 12.80
C ASN A 16 -9.29 -4.04 13.59
N ALA A 17 -9.04 -3.78 14.87
CA ALA A 17 -10.03 -3.27 15.78
C ALA A 17 -10.16 -1.75 15.71
N GLY A 18 -10.96 -1.29 14.75
CA GLY A 18 -11.88 -0.19 15.00
C GLY A 18 -11.55 1.13 14.33
N LEU A 19 -12.04 1.28 13.10
CA LEU A 19 -12.86 2.40 12.61
C LEU A 19 -13.54 1.91 11.30
N PRO A 20 -14.78 2.33 10.94
CA PRO A 20 -15.25 2.18 9.55
C PRO A 20 -14.16 2.76 8.64
N GLY A 21 -13.66 1.91 7.75
CA GLY A 21 -12.24 1.82 7.41
C GLY A 21 -11.52 3.14 7.14
N PRO A 22 -10.21 3.24 7.47
CA PRO A 22 -9.44 4.41 7.09
C PRO A 22 -9.62 4.67 5.59
N ALA A 23 -9.86 5.93 5.22
CA ALA A 23 -9.98 6.25 3.81
C ALA A 23 -8.63 6.03 3.16
N TYR A 24 -8.57 5.12 2.19
CA TYR A 24 -7.58 5.33 1.14
C TYR A 24 -8.08 6.50 0.29
N ARG A 25 -7.22 7.48 0.04
CA ARG A 25 -7.51 8.58 -0.86
C ARG A 25 -6.65 8.39 -2.10
N PRO A 26 -7.24 8.08 -3.26
CA PRO A 26 -6.47 8.03 -4.50
C PRO A 26 -6.03 9.45 -4.89
N LEU A 27 -4.84 9.57 -5.47
CA LEU A 27 -4.31 10.81 -6.03
C LEU A 27 -3.92 10.61 -7.49
N SER A 28 -3.98 11.69 -8.26
CA SER A 28 -3.32 11.71 -9.56
C SER A 28 -1.80 11.76 -9.38
N GLU A 29 -1.04 11.35 -10.40
CA GLU A 29 0.42 11.53 -10.40
C GLU A 29 0.81 13.01 -10.24
N ALA A 30 0.08 13.92 -10.89
CA ALA A 30 0.33 15.35 -10.79
C ALA A 30 0.16 15.87 -9.36
N ASP A 31 -0.89 15.43 -8.65
CA ASP A 31 -1.11 15.79 -7.24
C ASP A 31 -0.02 15.22 -6.33
N ALA A 32 0.40 13.97 -6.58
CA ALA A 32 1.51 13.37 -5.83
C ALA A 32 2.82 14.15 -6.06
N ARG A 33 3.12 14.53 -7.30
CA ARG A 33 4.29 15.37 -7.64
C ARG A 33 4.22 16.78 -7.05
N ALA A 34 3.02 17.35 -6.90
CA ALA A 34 2.85 18.65 -6.26
C ALA A 34 3.11 18.60 -4.73
N ARG A 35 3.06 17.41 -4.12
CA ARG A 35 3.22 17.17 -2.68
C ARG A 35 4.53 16.47 -2.35
N VAL A 36 5.64 17.04 -2.85
CA VAL A 36 6.98 16.45 -2.78
C VAL A 36 7.41 16.12 -1.35
N ASP A 37 7.03 16.93 -0.37
CA ASP A 37 7.33 16.72 1.05
C ASP A 37 6.84 15.37 1.56
N LEU A 38 5.69 14.91 1.04
CA LEU A 38 5.06 13.67 1.47
C LEU A 38 5.31 12.52 0.48
N PHE A 39 5.40 12.80 -0.82
CA PHE A 39 5.44 11.79 -1.88
C PHE A 39 6.80 11.65 -2.59
N ASP A 40 7.87 12.33 -2.17
CA ASP A 40 9.20 12.20 -2.80
C ASP A 40 9.66 10.75 -3.02
N LEU A 41 9.52 9.86 -2.03
CA LEU A 41 9.92 8.46 -2.13
C LEU A 41 9.06 7.71 -3.16
N ALA A 42 7.75 7.94 -3.12
CA ALA A 42 6.80 7.36 -4.05
C ALA A 42 7.07 7.82 -5.49
N VAL A 43 7.33 9.11 -5.70
CA VAL A 43 7.65 9.70 -7.01
C VAL A 43 8.98 9.17 -7.54
N ARG A 44 10.05 9.18 -6.72
CA ARG A 44 11.36 8.63 -7.11
C ARG A 44 11.27 7.14 -7.46
N GLY A 45 10.52 6.39 -6.66
CA GLY A 45 10.25 4.98 -6.91
C GLY A 45 9.51 4.73 -8.22
N PHE A 46 8.50 5.54 -8.50
CA PHE A 46 7.78 5.51 -9.76
C PHE A 46 8.69 5.83 -10.95
N GLU A 47 9.59 6.81 -10.84
CA GLU A 47 10.52 7.17 -11.91
C GLU A 47 11.50 6.02 -12.23
N VAL A 48 12.03 5.35 -11.20
CA VAL A 48 12.86 4.15 -11.39
C VAL A 48 12.05 3.06 -12.08
N TRP A 49 10.84 2.77 -11.60
CA TRP A 49 9.95 1.78 -12.21
C TRP A 49 9.61 2.11 -13.66
N GLN A 50 9.30 3.38 -13.96
CA GLN A 50 8.98 3.84 -15.31
C GLN A 50 10.17 3.70 -16.26
N SER A 51 11.40 3.89 -15.79
CA SER A 51 12.60 3.62 -16.59
C SER A 51 12.76 2.14 -16.97
N LEU A 52 12.18 1.23 -16.18
CA LEU A 52 12.23 -0.22 -16.43
C LEU A 52 11.14 -0.68 -17.41
N THR A 53 10.04 0.07 -17.57
CA THR A 53 8.95 -0.35 -18.47
C THR A 53 9.31 -0.21 -19.94
N GLY A 54 10.27 0.66 -20.28
CA GLY A 54 10.64 0.96 -21.67
C GLY A 54 9.46 1.50 -22.50
N GLY A 55 8.49 2.18 -21.85
CA GLY A 55 7.27 2.66 -22.49
C GLY A 55 6.09 1.67 -22.48
N GLY A 56 6.27 0.47 -21.93
CA GLY A 56 5.20 -0.50 -21.68
C GLY A 56 4.27 -0.10 -20.53
N LYS A 57 3.15 -0.82 -20.40
CA LYS A 57 2.16 -0.61 -19.31
C LYS A 57 2.66 -1.11 -17.95
N SER A 58 3.55 -2.10 -17.93
CA SER A 58 4.04 -2.75 -16.72
C SER A 58 5.44 -3.32 -16.93
N VAL A 59 6.21 -3.45 -15.84
CA VAL A 59 7.50 -4.15 -15.84
C VAL A 59 7.23 -5.65 -15.72
N ARG A 60 7.83 -6.47 -16.59
CA ARG A 60 7.77 -7.93 -16.44
C ARG A 60 8.55 -8.34 -15.21
N ARG A 61 8.04 -9.31 -14.45
CA ARG A 61 8.66 -9.79 -13.22
C ARG A 61 10.12 -10.23 -13.43
N ARG A 62 10.42 -11.01 -14.48
CA ARG A 62 11.80 -11.41 -14.81
C ARG A 62 12.76 -10.26 -15.13
N ASP A 63 12.24 -9.07 -15.45
CA ASP A 63 13.03 -7.89 -15.80
C ASP A 63 13.16 -6.92 -14.60
N PHE A 64 12.36 -7.14 -13.54
CA PHE A 64 12.45 -6.40 -12.29
C PHE A 64 13.75 -6.74 -11.54
N ARG A 65 14.48 -5.70 -11.10
CA ARG A 65 15.74 -5.80 -10.34
C ARG A 65 15.67 -4.86 -9.14
N PRO A 66 15.39 -5.37 -7.92
CA PRO A 66 15.26 -4.54 -6.73
C PRO A 66 16.46 -3.60 -6.50
N GLU A 67 17.67 -4.03 -6.86
CA GLU A 67 18.91 -3.28 -6.66
C GLU A 67 18.92 -1.92 -7.39
N ARG A 68 18.12 -1.78 -8.46
CA ARG A 68 17.94 -0.51 -9.18
C ARG A 68 17.30 0.58 -8.34
N PHE A 69 16.59 0.21 -7.27
CA PHE A 69 15.92 1.14 -6.37
C PHE A 69 16.87 1.71 -5.30
N GLY A 70 18.04 1.11 -5.10
CA GLY A 70 19.10 1.62 -4.22
C GLY A 70 18.58 2.00 -2.83
N SER A 71 18.72 3.28 -2.48
CA SER A 71 18.28 3.82 -1.19
C SER A 71 16.78 3.69 -0.92
N LEU A 72 15.95 3.35 -1.91
CA LEU A 72 14.50 3.18 -1.73
C LEU A 72 14.13 1.81 -1.17
N LEU A 73 15.05 0.84 -1.19
CA LEU A 73 14.80 -0.55 -0.74
C LEU A 73 14.20 -0.67 0.66
N PRO A 74 14.64 0.09 1.69
CA PRO A 74 14.01 0.02 3.03
C PRO A 74 12.54 0.45 3.04
N HIS A 75 12.11 1.24 2.05
CA HIS A 75 10.75 1.78 1.95
C HIS A 75 9.86 0.96 1.01
N MET A 76 10.31 -0.21 0.54
CA MET A 76 9.60 -1.03 -0.44
C MET A 76 8.87 -2.20 0.21
N ALA A 77 7.73 -2.58 -0.36
CA ALA A 77 7.09 -3.87 -0.13
C ALA A 77 6.73 -4.50 -1.47
N LEU A 78 7.04 -5.78 -1.65
CA LEU A 78 6.66 -6.55 -2.84
C LEU A 78 5.63 -7.60 -2.44
N MET A 79 4.45 -7.52 -3.06
CA MET A 79 3.33 -8.41 -2.78
C MET A 79 2.99 -9.23 -4.02
N VAL A 80 2.70 -10.52 -3.82
CA VAL A 80 2.24 -11.45 -4.85
C VAL A 80 0.76 -11.70 -4.66
N PHE A 81 -0.03 -11.60 -5.72
CA PHE A 81 -1.45 -11.91 -5.67
C PHE A 81 -1.71 -13.42 -5.73
N GLU A 82 -2.53 -13.92 -4.82
CA GLU A 82 -3.04 -15.30 -4.81
C GLU A 82 -4.56 -15.23 -5.09
N ALA A 83 -5.06 -15.93 -6.12
CA ALA A 83 -6.42 -15.70 -6.62
C ALA A 83 -7.54 -16.49 -5.90
N SER A 84 -7.23 -17.57 -5.18
CA SER A 84 -8.25 -18.50 -4.66
C SER A 84 -7.90 -19.03 -3.26
N PRO A 85 -8.42 -18.40 -2.18
CA PRO A 85 -9.16 -17.13 -2.18
C PRO A 85 -8.26 -15.92 -2.51
N PRO A 86 -8.83 -14.77 -2.93
CA PRO A 86 -8.06 -13.54 -3.16
C PRO A 86 -7.28 -13.10 -1.92
N ASP A 87 -5.96 -13.04 -2.04
CA ASP A 87 -5.03 -12.67 -0.96
C ASP A 87 -3.73 -12.07 -1.54
N PHE A 88 -2.90 -11.53 -0.65
CA PHE A 88 -1.60 -10.95 -0.97
C PHE A 88 -0.52 -11.53 -0.07
N PHE A 89 0.47 -12.17 -0.69
CA PHE A 89 1.65 -12.68 0.00
C PHE A 89 2.80 -11.67 -0.08
N TYR A 90 3.32 -11.25 1.08
CA TYR A 90 4.44 -10.32 1.19
C TYR A 90 5.77 -11.05 0.93
N LYS A 91 6.29 -10.92 -0.28
CA LYS A 91 7.56 -11.53 -0.70
C LYS A 91 8.78 -10.77 -0.20
N VAL A 92 8.68 -9.45 -0.13
CA VAL A 92 9.72 -8.56 0.41
C VAL A 92 9.03 -7.48 1.24
N PHE A 93 9.61 -7.16 2.40
CA PHE A 93 9.18 -6.05 3.23
C PHE A 93 10.39 -5.29 3.74
N GLY A 94 10.52 -4.03 3.35
CA GLY A 94 11.65 -3.19 3.70
C GLY A 94 11.67 -2.84 5.19
N GLU A 95 12.85 -2.52 5.71
CA GLU A 95 13.04 -2.24 7.14
C GLU A 95 12.20 -1.05 7.65
N ASP A 96 12.11 0.03 6.88
CA ASP A 96 11.30 1.20 7.25
C ASP A 96 9.80 0.90 7.20
N GLN A 97 9.38 0.00 6.30
CA GLN A 97 8.01 -0.53 6.29
C GLN A 97 7.74 -1.30 7.58
N ALA A 98 8.64 -2.22 7.95
CA ALA A 98 8.54 -3.02 9.17
C ALA A 98 8.49 -2.15 10.43
N MET A 99 9.35 -1.13 10.53
CA MET A 99 9.36 -0.19 11.64
C MET A 99 8.03 0.59 11.76
N ASN A 100 7.45 1.03 10.65
CA ASN A 100 6.23 1.83 10.67
C ASN A 100 4.97 1.00 10.90
N VAL A 101 4.90 -0.22 10.36
CA VAL A 101 3.83 -1.18 10.61
C VAL A 101 3.95 -1.81 12.01
N GLY A 102 5.17 -1.92 12.52
CA GLY A 102 5.51 -2.43 13.85
C GLY A 102 6.03 -3.87 13.87
N PHE A 103 6.12 -4.53 12.71
CA PHE A 103 6.76 -5.83 12.54
C PHE A 103 7.02 -6.14 11.05
N ASP A 104 7.92 -7.08 10.78
CA ASP A 104 8.23 -7.56 9.43
C ASP A 104 7.11 -8.48 8.90
N LEU A 105 6.59 -8.13 7.73
CA LEU A 105 5.54 -8.89 7.03
C LEU A 105 6.10 -9.91 6.04
N THR A 106 7.41 -10.00 5.84
CA THR A 106 8.00 -10.96 4.89
C THR A 106 7.55 -12.39 5.19
N GLY A 107 7.03 -13.08 4.18
CA GLY A 107 6.50 -14.44 4.30
C GLY A 107 5.08 -14.54 4.87
N ARG A 108 4.40 -13.42 5.11
CA ARG A 108 3.00 -13.38 5.59
C ARG A 108 2.02 -13.19 4.44
N ARG A 109 0.79 -13.64 4.66
CA ARG A 109 -0.38 -13.25 3.89
C ARG A 109 -1.12 -12.08 4.54
N MET A 110 -1.80 -11.27 3.74
CA MET A 110 -2.62 -10.18 4.26
C MET A 110 -3.80 -10.73 5.08
N SER A 111 -4.37 -11.89 4.72
CA SER A 111 -5.41 -12.56 5.52
C SER A 111 -4.97 -13.02 6.92
N GLU A 112 -3.66 -13.19 7.16
CA GLU A 112 -3.15 -13.43 8.53
C GLU A 112 -3.20 -12.17 9.40
N LEU A 113 -3.36 -11.00 8.78
CA LEU A 113 -3.29 -9.71 9.43
C LEU A 113 -4.66 -9.11 9.67
N VAL A 114 -5.64 -9.45 8.84
CA VAL A 114 -6.97 -8.84 8.86
C VAL A 114 -8.09 -9.82 9.17
N ASP A 115 -9.08 -9.35 9.92
CA ASP A 115 -10.33 -10.09 10.13
C ASP A 115 -11.26 -9.85 8.94
N GLY A 116 -11.82 -10.92 8.38
CA GLY A 116 -12.74 -10.86 7.24
C GLY A 116 -12.03 -10.94 5.88
N ASN A 117 -12.68 -10.43 4.83
CA ASN A 117 -12.12 -10.52 3.47
C ASN A 117 -11.05 -9.45 3.28
N VAL A 118 -9.87 -9.89 2.83
CA VAL A 118 -8.74 -9.01 2.48
C VAL A 118 -9.15 -7.89 1.52
N THR A 119 -10.00 -8.20 0.54
CA THR A 119 -10.48 -7.26 -0.48
C THR A 119 -11.39 -6.15 0.05
N ASP A 120 -11.93 -6.30 1.26
CA ASP A 120 -12.83 -5.31 1.86
C ASP A 120 -12.04 -4.26 2.66
N THR A 121 -10.75 -4.49 2.89
CA THR A 121 -9.84 -3.54 3.54
C THR A 121 -9.41 -2.43 2.58
N ALA A 122 -9.10 -1.24 3.09
CA ALA A 122 -8.62 -0.11 2.28
C ALA A 122 -7.33 -0.45 1.50
N ALA A 123 -6.40 -1.17 2.14
CA ALA A 123 -5.18 -1.64 1.49
C ALA A 123 -5.48 -2.68 0.39
N GLY A 124 -6.35 -3.66 0.67
CA GLY A 124 -6.79 -4.65 -0.30
C GLY A 124 -7.47 -4.02 -1.52
N GLN A 125 -8.34 -3.04 -1.32
CA GLN A 125 -9.00 -2.30 -2.41
C GLN A 125 -7.99 -1.54 -3.29
N ALA A 126 -6.97 -0.92 -2.69
CA ALA A 126 -5.90 -0.25 -3.43
C ALA A 126 -5.08 -1.23 -4.27
N LEU A 127 -4.70 -2.38 -3.69
CA LEU A 127 -3.98 -3.44 -4.41
C LEU A 127 -4.81 -4.03 -5.55
N MET A 128 -6.09 -4.33 -5.31
CA MET A 128 -7.01 -4.81 -6.34
C MET A 128 -7.20 -3.79 -7.47
N THR A 129 -7.15 -2.49 -7.17
CA THR A 129 -7.18 -1.43 -8.18
C THR A 129 -5.97 -1.52 -9.12
N VAL A 130 -4.77 -1.72 -8.57
CA VAL A 130 -3.54 -1.89 -9.38
C VAL A 130 -3.60 -3.15 -10.23
N LEU A 131 -4.03 -4.28 -9.66
CA LEU A 131 -4.18 -5.55 -10.38
C LEU A 131 -5.17 -5.42 -11.53
N ARG A 132 -6.35 -4.84 -11.27
CA ARG A 132 -7.43 -4.70 -12.27
C ARG A 132 -7.01 -3.82 -13.44
N TRP A 133 -6.35 -2.69 -13.18
CA TRP A 133 -6.08 -1.70 -14.22
C TRP A 133 -4.69 -1.83 -14.84
N GLY A 134 -3.76 -2.48 -14.15
CA GLY A 134 -2.36 -2.59 -14.55
C GLY A 134 -1.70 -1.23 -14.74
N ARG A 135 -2.02 -0.28 -13.86
CA ARG A 135 -1.46 1.09 -13.86
C ARG A 135 -0.91 1.46 -12.49
N PRO A 136 0.10 2.32 -12.42
CA PRO A 136 0.54 2.96 -11.19
C PRO A 136 -0.63 3.60 -10.45
N HIS A 137 -0.63 3.46 -9.12
CA HIS A 137 -1.64 4.04 -8.25
C HIS A 137 -0.97 4.80 -7.11
N PHE A 138 -1.17 6.11 -7.08
CA PHE A 138 -0.75 6.97 -5.98
C PHE A 138 -1.89 7.11 -4.98
N LEU A 139 -1.60 6.94 -3.70
CA LEU A 139 -2.60 7.07 -2.66
C LEU A 139 -2.04 7.53 -1.32
N GLU A 140 -2.93 8.06 -0.51
CA GLU A 140 -2.76 8.17 0.93
C GLU A 140 -3.53 7.05 1.62
N LEU A 141 -2.92 6.39 2.59
CA LEU A 141 -3.54 5.35 3.41
C LEU A 141 -3.32 5.66 4.88
N GLU A 142 -4.39 6.03 5.58
CA GLU A 142 -4.37 6.12 7.04
C GLU A 142 -4.45 4.70 7.64
N PHE A 143 -3.75 4.44 8.74
CA PHE A 143 -3.89 3.20 9.51
C PHE A 143 -3.36 3.40 10.93
N THR A 144 -3.72 2.50 11.83
CA THR A 144 -3.11 2.40 13.16
C THR A 144 -2.13 1.23 13.13
N ASN A 145 -0.88 1.45 13.50
CA ASN A 145 0.11 0.39 13.48
C ASN A 145 -0.01 -0.56 14.69
N ALA A 146 0.82 -1.60 14.75
CA ALA A 146 0.79 -2.60 15.81
C ALA A 146 1.06 -2.05 17.23
N ASN A 147 1.56 -0.83 17.33
CA ASN A 147 1.82 -0.14 18.60
C ASN A 147 0.70 0.84 18.98
N GLY A 148 -0.43 0.83 18.27
CA GLY A 148 -1.55 1.76 18.51
C GLY A 148 -1.29 3.18 18.01
N VAL A 149 -0.26 3.40 17.18
CA VAL A 149 0.10 4.74 16.68
C VAL A 149 -0.56 4.98 15.33
N GLY A 150 -1.27 6.10 15.20
CA GLY A 150 -1.82 6.57 13.94
C GLY A 150 -0.73 6.94 12.93
N LYS A 151 -0.86 6.40 11.72
CA LYS A 151 0.06 6.59 10.60
C LYS A 151 -0.71 7.01 9.36
N LEU A 152 -0.07 7.85 8.55
CA LEU A 152 -0.46 8.13 7.18
C LEU A 152 0.67 7.64 6.28
N ALA A 153 0.37 6.70 5.41
CA ALA A 153 1.26 6.26 4.35
C ALA A 153 0.95 7.03 3.06
N ALA A 154 1.97 7.64 2.46
CA ALA A 154 1.90 8.20 1.13
C ALA A 154 2.65 7.28 0.16
N CYS A 155 1.91 6.63 -0.71
CA CYS A 155 2.35 5.45 -1.43
C CYS A 155 2.29 5.65 -2.94
N ALA A 156 3.23 5.03 -3.65
CA ALA A 156 3.04 4.57 -5.03
C ALA A 156 2.94 3.05 -5.01
N MET A 157 1.86 2.51 -5.57
CA MET A 157 1.70 1.09 -5.87
C MET A 157 1.86 0.87 -7.37
N LEU A 158 2.78 -0.01 -7.74
CA LEU A 158 3.32 -0.15 -9.08
C LEU A 158 3.12 -1.59 -9.56
N PRO A 159 2.43 -1.79 -10.69
CA PRO A 159 2.15 -3.14 -11.18
C PRO A 159 3.43 -3.79 -11.70
N LEU A 160 3.54 -5.10 -11.48
CA LEU A 160 4.51 -5.97 -12.12
C LEU A 160 3.75 -7.10 -12.82
N ALA A 161 3.97 -7.25 -14.12
CA ALA A 161 3.38 -8.30 -14.91
C ALA A 161 4.12 -9.63 -14.72
N ASP A 162 3.48 -10.73 -15.07
CA ASP A 162 4.12 -12.03 -15.20
C ASP A 162 5.28 -12.00 -16.23
N ASP A 163 5.95 -13.13 -16.39
CA ASP A 163 7.12 -13.22 -17.27
C ASP A 163 6.75 -13.11 -18.76
N ALA A 164 5.49 -13.36 -19.12
CA ALA A 164 4.95 -13.15 -20.46
C ALA A 164 4.59 -11.67 -20.72
N GLY A 165 4.41 -10.88 -19.64
CA GLY A 165 3.93 -9.50 -19.69
C GLY A 165 2.43 -9.39 -19.93
N VAL A 166 1.65 -10.43 -19.61
CA VAL A 166 0.21 -10.49 -19.90
C VAL A 166 -0.61 -10.06 -18.69
N GLU A 167 -0.42 -10.72 -17.55
CA GLU A 167 -1.22 -10.47 -16.34
C GLU A 167 -0.39 -9.77 -15.27
N VAL A 168 -0.98 -8.81 -14.55
CA VAL A 168 -0.37 -8.23 -13.35
C VAL A 168 -0.57 -9.21 -12.20
N CYS A 169 0.51 -9.75 -11.68
CA CYS A 169 0.49 -10.76 -10.61
C CYS A 169 1.28 -10.34 -9.37
N GLU A 170 2.07 -9.27 -9.45
CA GLU A 170 2.80 -8.70 -8.33
C GLU A 170 2.56 -7.19 -8.26
N VAL A 171 2.60 -6.63 -7.04
CA VAL A 171 2.51 -5.19 -6.80
C VAL A 171 3.69 -4.77 -5.95
N LEU A 172 4.45 -3.79 -6.45
CA LEU A 172 5.49 -3.11 -5.70
C LEU A 172 4.90 -1.86 -5.05
N SER A 173 4.96 -1.75 -3.73
CA SER A 173 4.60 -0.54 -2.98
C SER A 173 5.87 0.17 -2.51
N ILE A 174 5.88 1.50 -2.63
CA ILE A 174 6.91 2.38 -2.05
C ILE A 174 6.16 3.43 -1.24
N ALA A 175 6.47 3.54 0.04
CA ALA A 175 5.75 4.45 0.93
C ALA A 175 6.66 5.29 1.83
N ARG A 176 6.27 6.55 2.02
CA ARG A 176 6.67 7.35 3.17
C ARG A 176 5.59 7.27 4.23
N PHE A 177 5.99 7.17 5.50
CA PHE A 177 5.07 7.21 6.63
C PHE A 177 5.27 8.49 7.43
N VAL A 178 4.16 9.09 7.83
CA VAL A 178 4.15 10.18 8.81
C VAL A 178 3.24 9.79 9.97
N THR A 179 3.66 10.14 11.19
CA THR A 179 2.83 9.95 12.37
C THR A 179 1.73 11.00 12.37
N VAL A 180 0.49 10.56 12.54
CA VAL A 180 -0.67 11.46 12.66
C VAL A 180 -1.23 11.35 14.07
N PRO A 181 -1.62 12.47 14.71
CA PRO A 181 -2.30 12.42 16.01
C PRO A 181 -3.59 11.58 15.90
N VAL A 182 -3.75 10.63 16.80
CA VAL A 182 -4.93 9.75 16.89
C VAL A 182 -6.21 10.56 17.21
N ASP A 183 -6.07 11.78 17.73
CA ASP A 183 -7.16 12.64 18.21
C ASP A 183 -8.06 13.27 17.13
N ARG A 184 -7.80 13.02 15.84
CA ARG A 184 -8.85 13.25 14.85
C ARG A 184 -9.82 12.08 14.92
N LYS A 185 -10.76 12.14 15.87
CA LYS A 185 -12.12 11.66 15.60
C LYS A 185 -12.56 12.38 14.33
N ARG A 186 -12.35 11.74 13.19
CA ARG A 186 -12.79 12.23 11.89
C ARG A 186 -14.28 12.38 12.05
N ASP A 187 -14.76 13.62 12.15
CA ASP A 187 -16.18 13.90 12.28
C ASP A 187 -16.86 13.23 11.09
N PRO A 188 -17.64 12.15 11.31
CA PRO A 188 -18.24 11.38 10.22
C PRO A 188 -19.23 12.23 9.41
N THR A 189 -19.58 13.43 9.88
CA THR A 189 -20.45 14.38 9.18
C THR A 189 -19.72 15.25 8.15
N ARG A 190 -18.38 15.25 8.11
CA ARG A 190 -17.60 16.01 7.11
C ARG A 190 -17.48 15.28 5.77
N GLY A 191 -18.58 14.65 5.33
CA GLY A 191 -18.76 14.24 3.95
C GLY A 191 -18.69 15.47 3.06
N GLU A 192 -17.88 15.40 2.01
CA GLU A 192 -17.83 16.41 0.96
C GLU A 192 -19.27 16.74 0.54
N ARG A 193 -19.67 18.01 0.72
CA ARG A 193 -20.88 18.52 0.06
C ARG A 193 -20.67 18.23 -1.44
N PRO A 194 -21.57 17.48 -2.11
CA PRO A 194 -21.52 17.40 -3.56
C PRO A 194 -21.52 18.83 -4.13
N PRO A 195 -20.78 19.11 -5.21
CA PRO A 195 -20.80 20.43 -5.83
C PRO A 195 -22.24 20.81 -6.07
N ALA A 196 -22.65 21.98 -5.57
CA ALA A 196 -23.98 22.49 -5.79
C ALA A 196 -24.18 22.55 -7.31
N ASN A 197 -25.08 21.70 -7.82
CA ASN A 197 -25.53 21.77 -9.21
C ASN A 197 -26.12 23.16 -9.39
N GLY A 198 -25.37 24.03 -10.07
CA GLY A 198 -25.89 25.30 -10.54
C GLY A 198 -26.96 25.02 -11.59
N SER A 199 -28.21 25.24 -11.23
CA SER A 199 -29.30 25.33 -12.19
C SER A 199 -29.10 26.60 -13.03
N MET A 200 -29.11 26.43 -14.36
CA MET A 200 -29.53 27.47 -15.30
C MET A 200 -31.03 27.73 -15.15
#